data_AF-A0A9R1Q5T5-F1
#
_entry.id   AF-A0A9R1Q5T5-F1
#
_cell.length_a   1.000
_cell.length_b   1.000
_cell.length_c   1.000
_cell.angle_alpha   90.00
_cell.angle_beta   90.00
_cell.angle_gamma   90.00
#
_symmetry.space_group_name_H-M   'P 1'
#
loop_
_entity.id
_entity.type
_entity.pdbx_description
1 polymer ?
#
loop_
_entity_poly.entity_id
_entity_poly.type
_entity_poly.pdbx_seq_one_letter_code
_entity_poly.pdbx_strand_id
1 'polypeptide(L)'
;MISVTGPRGTLTRNFKHLNLDFQLQEGGRKLKVDAWFGTRKTMAAIRTAISHVQNLITGVTKGFRYKMRFVYAHFPINASITAANKGIEIRNFLGEKKCTSL
;
A
#
# COMPACT_ATOMS: atom_id res chain seq x y z
N MET A 1 -3.18 6.37 15.83
CA MET A 1 -3.59 5.20 15.02
C MET A 1 -4.78 5.66 14.19
N ILE A 2 -4.79 5.42 12.88
CA ILE A 2 -5.86 5.88 11.99
C ILE A 2 -6.56 4.65 11.42
N SER A 3 -7.88 4.62 11.58
CA SER A 3 -8.78 3.61 11.02
C SER A 3 -9.70 4.25 9.99
N VAL A 4 -9.79 3.65 8.80
CA VAL A 4 -10.69 4.09 7.74
C VAL A 4 -11.62 2.93 7.39
N THR A 5 -12.92 3.17 7.44
CA THR A 5 -13.96 2.18 7.11
C THR A 5 -14.66 2.57 5.82
N GLY A 6 -14.89 1.61 4.94
CA GLY A 6 -15.62 1.83 3.70
C GLY A 6 -16.25 0.54 3.16
N PRO A 7 -16.83 0.58 1.94
CA PRO A 7 -17.59 -0.53 1.38
C PRO A 7 -16.75 -1.80 1.13
N ARG A 8 -15.44 -1.66 0.91
CA ARG A 8 -14.53 -2.79 0.68
C ARG A 8 -13.86 -3.32 1.94
N GLY A 9 -14.22 -2.80 3.12
CA GLY A 9 -13.71 -3.23 4.42
C GLY A 9 -13.07 -2.10 5.24
N THR A 10 -12.34 -2.49 6.28
CA THR A 10 -11.65 -1.60 7.22
C THR A 10 -10.14 -1.68 7.03
N LEU A 11 -9.48 -0.53 6.89
CA LEU A 11 -8.02 -0.45 6.87
C LEU A 11 -7.52 0.37 8.06
N THR A 12 -6.51 -0.16 8.75
CA THR A 12 -5.93 0.45 9.94
C THR A 12 -4.43 0.62 9.75
N ARG A 13 -3.91 1.83 10.01
CA ARG A 13 -2.47 2.12 9.93
C ARG A 13 -1.99 2.95 11.11
N ASN A 14 -0.78 2.63 11.58
CA ASN A 14 -0.19 3.29 12.71
C ASN A 14 0.87 4.32 12.27
N PHE A 15 0.68 5.58 12.68
CA PHE A 15 1.59 6.70 12.41
C PHE A 15 2.31 7.18 13.68
N LYS A 16 2.28 6.43 14.79
CA LYS A 16 2.94 6.79 16.07
C LYS A 16 4.46 7.06 15.95
N HIS A 17 5.12 6.55 14.91
CA HIS A 17 6.54 6.79 14.65
C HIS A 17 6.82 8.19 14.08
N LEU A 18 5.79 8.92 13.66
CA LEU A 18 5.87 10.31 13.24
C LEU A 18 5.31 11.18 14.37
N ASN A 19 6.08 12.15 14.85
CA ASN A 19 5.60 13.17 15.78
C ASN A 19 4.70 14.17 15.05
N LEU A 20 3.52 13.72 14.66
CA LEU A 20 2.47 14.49 13.99
C LEU A 20 1.19 14.43 14.81
N ASP A 21 0.53 15.56 14.95
CA ASP A 21 -0.78 15.65 15.56
C ASP A 21 -1.87 15.51 14.48
N PHE A 22 -2.86 14.66 14.72
CA PHE A 22 -3.94 14.37 13.80
C PHE A 22 -5.26 14.75 14.46
N GLN A 23 -5.96 15.72 13.87
CA GLN A 23 -7.25 16.20 14.37
C GLN A 23 -8.33 16.05 13.32
N LEU A 24 -9.44 15.43 13.71
CA LEU A 24 -10.61 15.29 12.86
C LEU A 24 -11.52 16.51 13.08
N GLN A 25 -11.74 17.30 12.03
CA GLN A 25 -12.56 18.51 12.05
C GLN A 25 -13.84 18.32 11.24
N GLU A 26 -14.82 19.21 11.46
CA GLU A 26 -16.11 19.24 10.76
C GLU A 26 -16.85 17.89 10.80
N GLY A 27 -16.97 17.30 11.99
CA GLY A 27 -17.72 16.05 12.19
C GLY A 27 -17.17 14.85 11.41
N GLY A 28 -15.89 14.89 11.02
CA GLY A 28 -15.24 13.78 10.32
C GLY A 28 -15.00 13.96 8.83
N ARG A 29 -15.34 15.13 8.27
CA ARG A 29 -15.13 15.41 6.84
C ARG A 29 -13.74 15.94 6.53
N LYS A 30 -13.08 16.61 7.47
CA LYS A 30 -11.73 17.16 7.28
C LYS A 30 -10.75 16.55 8.27
N LEU A 31 -9.59 16.14 7.76
CA LEU A 31 -8.46 15.73 8.59
C LEU A 31 -7.42 16.85 8.57
N LYS A 32 -7.16 17.43 9.74
CA LYS A 32 -6.06 18.38 9.95
C LYS A 32 -4.85 17.63 10.50
N VAL A 33 -3.68 17.91 9.94
CA VAL A 33 -2.41 17.32 10.37
C VAL A 33 -1.45 18.46 10.67
N ASP A 34 -1.03 18.56 11.93
CA ASP A 34 -0.15 19.61 12.41
C ASP A 34 1.16 19.01 12.92
N ALA A 35 2.27 19.74 12.74
CA ALA A 35 3.56 19.41 13.33
C ALA A 35 4.07 20.61 14.12
N TRP A 36 4.32 20.40 15.40
CA TRP A 36 4.90 21.43 16.27
C TRP A 36 6.42 21.49 16.05
N PHE A 37 6.96 22.70 15.92
CA PHE A 37 8.40 22.94 15.69
C PHE A 37 8.96 22.19 14.46
N GLY A 38 8.30 22.37 13.32
CA GLY A 38 8.60 21.60 12.12
C GLY A 38 9.96 21.91 11.48
N THR A 39 10.87 20.92 11.48
CA THR A 39 12.06 20.92 10.63
C THR A 39 11.72 20.46 9.20
N ARG A 40 12.61 20.68 8.22
CA ARG A 40 12.43 20.23 6.83
C ARG A 40 12.03 18.74 6.72
N LYS A 41 12.58 17.89 7.60
CA LYS A 41 12.24 16.45 7.66
C LYS A 41 10.79 16.21 8.09
N THR A 42 10.29 16.95 9.08
CA THR A 42 8.90 16.82 9.54
C THR A 42 7.89 17.31 8.51
N MET A 43 8.19 18.38 7.75
CA MET A 43 7.33 18.83 6.66
C MET A 43 7.16 17.76 5.57
N ALA A 44 8.24 17.04 5.22
CA ALA A 44 8.15 15.91 4.30
C ALA A 44 7.29 14.78 4.89
N ALA A 45 7.40 14.50 6.19
CA ALA A 45 6.61 13.48 6.87
C ALA A 45 5.09 13.80 6.86
N ILE A 46 4.69 15.07 7.03
CA ILE A 46 3.29 15.49 6.92
C ILE A 46 2.72 15.08 5.56
N ARG A 47 3.43 15.43 4.48
CA ARG A 47 2.98 15.12 3.12
C ARG A 47 2.87 13.61 2.88
N THR A 48 3.81 12.83 3.40
CA THR A 48 3.76 11.37 3.36
C THR A 48 2.56 10.81 4.12
N ALA A 49 2.27 11.33 5.32
CA ALA A 49 1.12 10.91 6.11
C ALA A 49 -0.22 11.21 5.40
N ILE A 50 -0.37 12.40 4.83
CA ILE A 50 -1.56 12.78 4.05
C ILE A 50 -1.76 11.85 2.86
N SER A 51 -0.71 11.60 2.08
CA SER A 51 -0.76 10.68 0.94
C SER A 51 -1.14 9.25 1.37
N HIS A 52 -0.63 8.78 2.50
CA HIS A 52 -1.03 7.48 3.04
C HIS A 52 -2.50 7.44 3.42
N VAL A 53 -3.05 8.47 4.07
CA VAL A 53 -4.47 8.53 4.40
C VAL A 53 -5.33 8.56 3.13
N GLN A 54 -4.95 9.34 2.12
CA GLN A 54 -5.65 9.36 0.83
C GLN A 54 -5.65 7.97 0.15
N ASN A 55 -4.54 7.25 0.26
CA ASN A 55 -4.45 5.88 -0.24
C ASN A 55 -5.34 4.91 0.55
N LEU A 56 -5.46 5.05 1.88
CA LEU A 56 -6.39 4.26 2.69
C LEU A 56 -7.84 4.50 2.25
N ILE A 57 -8.23 5.76 2.07
CA ILE A 57 -9.59 6.15 1.59
C ILE A 57 -9.86 5.57 0.21
N THR A 58 -8.91 5.72 -0.72
CA THR A 58 -9.03 5.17 -2.09
C THR A 58 -9.10 3.64 -2.07
N GLY A 59 -8.36 3.00 -1.16
CA GLY A 59 -8.34 1.56 -0.97
C GLY A 59 -9.69 0.98 -0.51
N VAL A 60 -10.36 1.61 0.46
CA VAL A 60 -11.66 1.13 0.95
C VAL A 60 -12.83 1.48 0.02
N THR A 61 -12.70 2.53 -0.81
CA THR A 61 -13.75 2.98 -1.73
C THR A 61 -13.67 2.28 -3.08
N LYS A 62 -12.53 2.39 -3.77
CA LYS A 62 -12.32 1.85 -5.13
C LYS A 62 -11.52 0.55 -5.11
N GLY A 63 -10.51 0.47 -4.24
CA GLY A 63 -9.52 -0.61 -4.25
C GLY A 63 -8.38 -0.36 -5.26
N PHE A 64 -7.31 -1.14 -5.14
CA PHE A 64 -6.14 -1.07 -6.02
C PHE A 64 -6.02 -2.34 -6.85
N ARG A 65 -5.72 -2.19 -8.15
CA ARG A 65 -5.45 -3.32 -9.05
C ARG A 65 -4.10 -3.11 -9.74
N TYR A 66 -3.14 -3.97 -9.42
CA TYR A 66 -1.87 -4.03 -10.13
C TYR A 66 -2.00 -5.00 -11.31
N LYS A 67 -1.66 -4.55 -12.52
CA LYS A 67 -1.57 -5.39 -13.72
C LYS A 67 -0.10 -5.63 -14.00
N MET A 68 0.33 -6.89 -13.93
CA MET A 68 1.70 -7.31 -14.22
C MET A 68 1.72 -8.14 -15.49
N ARG A 69 2.78 -8.01 -16.29
CA ARG A 69 2.98 -8.78 -17.54
C ARG A 69 4.33 -9.45 -17.48
N PHE A 70 4.37 -10.74 -17.82
CA PHE A 70 5.61 -11.47 -18.04
C PHE A 70 6.16 -11.15 -19.43
N VAL A 71 7.45 -10.82 -19.50
CA VAL A 71 8.17 -10.55 -20.74
C VAL A 71 9.34 -11.51 -20.81
N TYR A 72 9.50 -12.18 -21.95
CA TYR A 72 10.57 -13.15 -22.19
C TYR A 72 11.10 -12.99 -23.62
N ALA A 73 12.36 -13.36 -23.84
CA ALA A 73 12.98 -13.36 -25.16
C ALA A 73 13.26 -14.79 -25.66
N HIS A 74 13.97 -15.58 -24.84
CA HIS A 74 14.50 -16.88 -25.27
C HIS A 74 13.79 -18.07 -24.63
N PHE A 75 13.56 -18.01 -23.31
CA PHE A 75 12.90 -19.08 -22.55
C PHE A 75 11.53 -18.60 -22.06
N PRO A 76 10.42 -19.27 -22.40
CA PRO A 76 9.11 -18.90 -21.91
C PRO A 76 9.03 -19.13 -20.38
N ILE A 77 8.50 -18.14 -19.66
CA ILE A 77 8.32 -18.18 -18.21
C ILE A 77 6.96 -18.80 -17.92
N ASN A 78 6.93 -19.82 -17.06
CA ASN A 78 5.69 -20.45 -16.60
C ASN A 78 5.32 -19.89 -15.23
N ALA A 79 4.12 -19.31 -15.10
CA ALA A 79 3.58 -18.82 -13.84
C ALA A 79 2.32 -19.61 -13.47
N SER A 80 2.33 -20.29 -12.32
CA SER A 80 1.16 -20.99 -11.77
C SER A 80 0.72 -20.32 -10.49
N ILE A 81 -0.58 -20.09 -10.35
CA ILE A 81 -1.18 -19.54 -9.14
C ILE A 81 -1.42 -20.71 -8.19
N THR A 82 -0.72 -20.73 -7.05
CA THR A 82 -0.84 -21.77 -6.03
C THR A 82 -1.54 -21.21 -4.78
N ALA A 83 -1.89 -22.10 -3.85
CA ALA A 83 -2.38 -21.74 -2.51
C ALA A 83 -3.64 -20.83 -2.52
N ALA A 84 -4.68 -21.23 -3.24
CA ALA A 84 -5.98 -20.55 -3.25
C ALA A 84 -5.88 -19.03 -3.54
N ASN A 85 -5.14 -18.66 -4.60
CA ASN A 85 -4.87 -17.28 -5.03
C ASN A 85 -3.97 -16.45 -4.09
N LYS A 86 -3.23 -17.08 -3.18
CA LYS A 86 -2.32 -16.38 -2.24
C LYS A 86 -0.84 -16.50 -2.58
N GLY A 87 -0.45 -17.36 -3.51
CA GLY A 87 0.93 -17.52 -3.94
C GLY A 87 1.05 -17.63 -5.45
N ILE A 88 2.20 -17.21 -5.97
CA ILE A 88 2.55 -17.37 -7.38
C ILE A 88 3.86 -18.16 -7.44
N GLU A 89 3.80 -19.34 -8.06
CA GLU A 89 5.00 -20.10 -8.42
C GLU A 89 5.45 -19.69 -9.82
N ILE A 90 6.70 -19.23 -9.91
CA ILE A 90 7.36 -18.93 -11.19
C ILE A 90 8.40 -20.01 -11.46
N ARG A 91 8.29 -20.64 -12.64
CA ARG A 91 9.21 -21.66 -13.13
C ARG A 91 9.90 -21.17 -14.40
N ASN A 92 11.12 -21.65 -14.62
CA ASN A 92 11.93 -21.34 -15.81
C ASN A 92 12.26 -19.84 -15.96
N PHE A 93 12.44 -19.13 -14.85
CA PHE A 93 12.91 -17.74 -14.88
C PHE A 93 14.37 -17.71 -15.36
N LEU A 94 14.64 -17.02 -16.48
CA LEU A 94 15.95 -17.00 -17.15
C LEU A 94 16.54 -18.39 -17.52
N GLY A 95 15.73 -19.45 -17.59
CA GLY A 95 16.22 -20.80 -17.86
C GLY A 95 16.68 -21.57 -16.61
N GLU A 96 16.46 -21.04 -15.40
CA GLU A 96 16.76 -21.76 -14.17
C GLU A 96 15.79 -22.93 -13.94
N LYS A 97 16.33 -24.07 -13.49
CA LYS A 97 15.53 -25.24 -13.04
C LYS A 97 14.95 -25.07 -11.63
N LYS A 98 15.29 -23.99 -10.93
CA LYS A 98 14.83 -23.71 -9.58
C LYS A 98 13.44 -23.08 -9.63
N CYS A 99 12.53 -23.55 -8.77
CA CYS A 99 11.21 -22.95 -8.62
C CYS A 99 11.30 -21.77 -7.65
N THR A 100 10.85 -20.59 -8.07
CA THR A 100 10.77 -19.40 -7.21
C THR A 100 9.33 -19.18 -6.80
N SER A 101 9.05 -19.31 -5.51
CA SER A 101 7.73 -19.05 -4.91
C SER A 101 7.67 -17.62 -4.36
N LEU A 102 6.65 -16.87 -4.77
CA LEU A 102 6.35 -15.53 -4.27
C LEU A 102 4.98 -15.48 -3.59
#